data_AF-A0A923BMB9-F1
#
_entry.id   AF-A0A923BMB9-F1
#
_cell.length_a   1.000
_cell.length_b   1.000
_cell.length_c   1.000
_cell.angle_alpha   90.00
_cell.angle_beta   90.00
_cell.angle_gamma   90.00
#
_symmetry.space_group_name_H-M   'P 1'
#
loop_
_entity.id
_entity.type
_entity.pdbx_description
1 polymer ?
#
loop_
_entity_poly.entity_id
_entity_poly.type
_entity_poly.pdbx_seq_one_letter_code
_entity_poly.pdbx_strand_id
1 'polypeptide(L)'
;MFFEIGAHPKEDDVELVITAEGVREYFEKVEELVDAAPPLPRWRVVKYKQPNGPGFVLDYQGKKFDPETILFVPLHSEEHPESIGIRVCYPDYNEEERNIFLNGTYIVIDSLIGEQSAVLDIDYLEVDVVPEDAGEEEYPMLSSLGQLIKERKHLKYPIERFQVVESTDSNGYLIFITANFSYLDYKYKSEFPWLLLITLPVLQYNENGHPIGEEAEALNLFESFLEQEISATCIAQYIGRVTLYKKRELYYHVNTPYALSDRLKQLLHQSDLERDFSFKIEKDEEWKMATSILREA
;
A
#
# COMPACT_ATOMS: atom_id res chain seq x y z
N MET A 1 21.87 -1.13 5.18
CA MET A 1 21.44 -2.39 4.53
C MET A 1 22.04 -3.53 5.30
N PHE A 2 21.20 -4.49 5.68
CA PHE A 2 21.53 -5.58 6.57
C PHE A 2 20.95 -6.89 6.03
N PHE A 3 21.51 -8.01 6.48
CA PHE A 3 21.22 -9.34 5.95
C PHE A 3 20.97 -10.30 7.11
N GLU A 4 19.87 -11.03 7.05
CA GLU A 4 19.52 -12.09 8.00
C GLU A 4 19.39 -13.42 7.25
N ILE A 5 19.71 -14.52 7.94
CA ILE A 5 19.56 -15.87 7.40
C ILE A 5 18.54 -16.60 8.26
N GLY A 6 17.43 -17.00 7.63
CA GLY A 6 16.37 -17.78 8.24
C GLY A 6 16.36 -19.22 7.70
N ALA A 7 15.94 -20.17 8.52
CA ALA A 7 15.63 -21.52 8.05
C ALA A 7 14.34 -21.98 8.75
N HIS A 8 13.31 -22.32 7.96
CA HIS A 8 12.09 -22.84 8.54
C HIS A 8 12.24 -24.35 8.77
N PRO A 9 11.96 -24.91 9.97
CA PRO A 9 12.20 -26.33 10.27
C PRO A 9 11.43 -27.33 9.40
N LYS A 10 10.44 -26.85 8.64
CA LYS A 10 9.59 -27.66 7.75
C LYS A 10 9.81 -27.36 6.26
N GLU A 11 10.74 -26.46 5.91
CA GLU A 11 11.10 -26.17 4.51
C GLU A 11 12.54 -26.62 4.26
N ASP A 12 12.79 -27.15 3.05
CA ASP A 12 14.14 -27.55 2.63
C ASP A 12 14.99 -26.35 2.16
N ASP A 13 14.33 -25.21 1.92
CA ASP A 13 14.94 -23.97 1.44
C ASP A 13 15.36 -23.06 2.60
N VAL A 14 16.51 -22.40 2.45
CA VAL A 14 17.04 -21.40 3.39
C VAL A 14 16.62 -20.01 2.92
N GLU A 15 16.23 -19.13 3.83
CA GLU A 15 15.89 -17.74 3.52
C GLU A 15 17.08 -16.82 3.72
N LEU A 16 17.35 -15.98 2.72
CA LEU A 16 18.17 -14.78 2.86
C LEU A 16 17.23 -13.58 2.90
N VAL A 17 17.05 -13.01 4.08
CA VAL A 17 16.23 -11.81 4.25
C VAL A 17 17.14 -10.58 4.11
N ILE A 18 16.81 -9.70 3.17
CA ILE A 18 17.45 -8.41 2.98
C ILE A 18 16.56 -7.35 3.62
N THR A 19 17.07 -6.64 4.63
CA THR A 19 16.27 -5.72 5.46
C THR A 19 16.86 -4.30 5.45
N ALA A 20 15.97 -3.32 5.61
CA ALA A 20 16.31 -1.91 5.72
C ALA A 20 16.65 -1.49 7.17
N GLU A 21 16.38 -2.37 8.15
CA GLU A 21 16.48 -2.10 9.59
C GLU A 21 15.74 -0.83 9.99
N GLY A 22 14.50 -0.70 9.51
CA GLY A 22 13.66 0.45 9.84
C GLY A 22 14.03 1.76 9.12
N VAL A 23 15.10 1.78 8.31
CA VAL A 23 15.56 2.99 7.60
C VAL A 23 14.84 3.12 6.27
N ARG A 24 13.82 3.98 6.22
CA ARG A 24 12.96 4.19 5.03
C ARG A 24 13.75 4.47 3.74
N GLU A 25 14.85 5.20 3.82
CA GLU A 25 15.71 5.55 2.68
C GLU A 25 16.42 4.34 2.04
N TYR A 26 16.42 3.19 2.71
CA TYR A 26 17.01 1.96 2.19
C TYR A 26 16.01 1.02 1.53
N PHE A 27 14.71 1.30 1.61
CA PHE A 27 13.68 0.42 1.04
C PHE A 27 13.87 0.19 -0.46
N GLU A 28 14.10 1.26 -1.22
CA GLU A 28 14.38 1.19 -2.66
C GLU A 28 15.57 0.27 -2.95
N LYS A 29 16.66 0.40 -2.19
CA LYS A 29 17.87 -0.42 -2.39
C LYS A 29 17.67 -1.88 -2.00
N VAL A 30 16.81 -2.16 -1.01
CA VAL A 30 16.46 -3.53 -0.64
C VAL A 30 15.71 -4.20 -1.79
N GLU A 31 14.73 -3.49 -2.38
CA GLU A 31 13.97 -3.98 -3.54
C GLU A 31 14.87 -4.24 -4.74
N GLU A 32 15.72 -3.27 -5.11
CA GLU A 32 16.70 -3.43 -6.19
C GLU A 32 17.58 -4.67 -6.02
N LEU A 33 18.04 -4.94 -4.80
CA LEU A 33 18.94 -6.06 -4.53
C LEU A 33 18.23 -7.42 -4.59
N VAL A 34 16.99 -7.47 -4.09
CA VAL A 34 16.17 -8.69 -4.11
C VAL A 34 15.76 -9.01 -5.55
N ASP A 35 15.39 -8.00 -6.35
CA ASP A 35 15.03 -8.17 -7.76
C ASP A 35 16.24 -8.56 -8.63
N ALA A 36 17.44 -8.10 -8.26
CA ALA A 36 18.69 -8.50 -8.91
C ALA A 36 19.22 -9.87 -8.45
N ALA A 37 18.57 -10.53 -7.48
CA ALA A 37 19.06 -11.79 -6.94
C ALA A 37 19.00 -12.90 -8.00
N PRO A 38 20.12 -13.58 -8.30
CA PRO A 38 20.12 -14.67 -9.26
C PRO A 38 19.31 -15.86 -8.72
N PRO A 39 18.85 -16.78 -9.58
CA PRO A 39 18.26 -18.03 -9.11
C PRO A 39 19.29 -18.83 -8.30
N LEU A 40 19.01 -19.06 -7.02
CA LEU A 40 19.88 -19.78 -6.10
C LEU A 40 19.17 -21.06 -5.65
N PRO A 41 19.64 -22.26 -6.06
CA PRO A 41 19.02 -23.51 -5.63
C PRO A 41 19.00 -23.65 -4.11
N ARG A 42 17.81 -23.94 -3.55
CA ARG A 42 17.53 -24.04 -2.10
C ARG A 42 17.68 -22.74 -1.31
N TRP A 43 17.69 -21.59 -2.00
CA TRP A 43 17.68 -20.29 -1.35
C TRP A 43 16.50 -19.46 -1.84
N ARG A 44 15.76 -18.93 -0.88
CA ARG A 44 14.72 -17.93 -1.11
C ARG A 44 15.26 -16.58 -0.66
N VAL A 45 15.49 -15.66 -1.59
CA VAL A 45 15.84 -14.28 -1.26
C VAL A 45 14.53 -13.52 -1.03
N VAL A 46 14.38 -12.97 0.18
CA VAL A 46 13.16 -12.29 0.62
C VAL A 46 13.50 -10.85 0.96
N LYS A 47 12.66 -9.92 0.52
CA LYS A 47 12.73 -8.53 0.95
C LYS A 47 12.03 -8.35 2.29
N TYR A 48 12.66 -7.58 3.17
CA TYR A 48 12.15 -7.14 4.46
C TYR A 48 11.86 -8.29 5.44
N LYS A 49 11.77 -7.93 6.73
CA LYS A 49 11.27 -8.87 7.75
C LYS A 49 9.77 -9.10 7.54
N GLN A 50 9.41 -10.35 7.26
CA GLN A 50 8.02 -10.78 7.08
C GLN A 50 7.35 -11.01 8.44
N PRO A 51 6.03 -10.81 8.57
CA PRO A 51 5.33 -11.10 9.81
C PRO A 51 5.37 -12.60 10.13
N ASN A 52 5.58 -12.93 11.40
CA ASN A 52 5.72 -14.30 11.91
C ASN A 52 4.37 -15.04 12.07
N GLY A 53 3.25 -14.34 11.87
CA GLY A 53 1.92 -14.85 12.21
C GLY A 53 1.60 -14.74 13.71
N PRO A 54 0.41 -15.17 14.14
CA PRO A 54 -0.05 -15.02 15.52
C PRO A 54 0.64 -15.99 16.50
N GLY A 55 0.58 -15.68 17.80
CA GLY A 55 0.93 -16.61 18.88
C GLY A 55 2.42 -16.76 19.18
N PHE A 56 3.24 -15.74 18.88
CA PHE A 56 4.64 -15.69 19.30
C PHE A 56 4.81 -14.89 20.59
N VAL A 57 5.91 -15.17 21.32
CA VAL A 57 6.36 -14.38 22.46
C VAL A 57 7.83 -14.09 22.27
N LEU A 58 8.21 -12.80 22.28
CA LEU A 58 9.60 -12.38 22.17
C LEU A 58 10.24 -12.37 23.57
N ASP A 59 11.42 -12.97 23.71
CA ASP A 59 12.31 -12.76 24.85
C ASP A 59 13.44 -11.81 24.43
N TYR A 60 13.51 -10.64 25.05
CA TYR A 60 14.50 -9.62 24.73
C TYR A 60 15.07 -9.01 26.02
N GLN A 61 16.37 -9.20 26.22
CA GLN A 61 17.12 -8.74 27.40
C GLN A 61 16.44 -9.10 28.75
N GLY A 62 15.85 -10.29 28.84
CA GLY A 62 15.22 -10.79 30.06
C GLY A 62 13.79 -10.31 30.30
N LYS A 63 13.22 -9.53 29.36
CA LYS A 63 11.80 -9.16 29.33
C LYS A 63 11.06 -9.98 28.29
N LYS A 64 9.80 -10.29 28.57
CA LYS A 64 8.92 -11.01 27.65
C LYS A 64 7.90 -10.06 27.04
N PHE A 65 7.76 -10.13 25.73
CA PHE A 65 6.80 -9.34 24.98
C PHE A 65 5.83 -10.29 24.28
N ASP A 66 4.63 -10.40 24.85
CA ASP A 66 3.54 -11.21 24.32
C ASP A 66 2.45 -10.27 23.77
N PRO A 67 2.28 -10.19 22.43
CA PRO A 67 1.28 -9.34 21.78
C PRO A 67 -0.15 -9.54 22.27
N GLU A 68 -0.49 -10.72 22.79
CA GLU A 68 -1.83 -11.04 23.31
C GLU A 68 -2.07 -10.48 24.72
N THR A 69 -1.05 -9.89 25.35
CA THR A 69 -1.15 -9.32 26.71
C THR A 69 -0.75 -7.85 26.76
N ILE A 70 0.08 -7.40 25.82
CA ILE A 70 0.51 -6.02 25.70
C ILE A 70 -0.66 -5.19 25.18
N LEU A 71 -0.97 -4.09 25.86
CA LEU A 71 -1.99 -3.14 25.44
C LEU A 71 -1.35 -2.03 24.59
N PHE A 72 -2.14 -1.40 23.74
CA PHE A 72 -1.74 -0.14 23.14
C PHE A 72 -2.88 0.88 23.11
N VAL A 73 -2.52 2.15 23.16
CA VAL A 73 -3.43 3.28 23.03
C VAL A 73 -3.18 3.94 21.67
N PRO A 74 -4.19 4.02 20.77
CA PRO A 74 -4.10 4.82 19.56
C PRO A 74 -3.97 6.30 19.93
N LEU A 75 -2.95 6.97 19.40
CA LEU A 75 -2.72 8.39 19.60
C LEU A 75 -3.31 9.19 18.43
N HIS A 76 -3.75 10.41 18.72
CA HIS A 76 -4.30 11.32 17.72
C HIS A 76 -3.47 12.60 17.64
N SER A 77 -3.13 13.01 16.42
CA SER A 77 -2.53 14.30 16.15
C SER A 77 -3.59 15.26 15.60
N GLU A 78 -3.71 16.44 16.19
CA GLU A 78 -4.58 17.50 15.66
C GLU A 78 -4.05 18.06 14.33
N GLU A 79 -2.72 18.11 14.17
CA GLU A 79 -2.06 18.63 12.96
C GLU A 79 -2.06 17.60 11.82
N HIS A 80 -1.97 16.31 12.17
CA HIS A 80 -1.94 15.19 11.23
C HIS A 80 -2.96 14.10 11.62
N PRO A 81 -4.28 14.34 11.45
CA PRO A 81 -5.33 13.39 11.83
C PRO A 81 -5.23 12.01 11.16
N GLU A 82 -4.56 11.96 10.00
CA GLU A 82 -4.27 10.77 9.22
C GLU A 82 -3.17 9.89 9.80
N SER A 83 -2.24 10.48 10.56
CA SER A 83 -1.09 9.77 11.11
C SER A 83 -1.53 8.70 12.10
N ILE A 84 -0.83 7.57 12.08
CA ILE A 84 -1.03 6.49 13.02
C ILE A 84 0.05 6.62 14.09
N GLY A 85 -0.32 7.22 15.22
CA GLY A 85 0.46 7.17 16.44
C GLY A 85 -0.03 6.07 17.36
N ILE A 86 0.89 5.38 18.05
CA ILE A 86 0.54 4.40 19.08
C ILE A 86 1.43 4.57 20.32
N ARG A 87 0.83 4.41 21.50
CA ARG A 87 1.55 4.21 22.76
C ARG A 87 1.38 2.75 23.17
N VAL A 88 2.48 2.02 23.31
CA VAL A 88 2.46 0.63 23.73
C VAL A 88 2.70 0.54 25.23
N CYS A 89 1.79 -0.10 25.95
CA CYS A 89 1.72 -0.04 27.40
C CYS A 89 2.10 -1.36 28.06
N TYR A 90 2.99 -1.28 29.05
CA TYR A 90 3.47 -2.43 29.82
C TYR A 90 3.17 -2.28 31.31
N PRO A 91 2.63 -3.30 32.00
CA PRO A 91 2.35 -3.21 33.43
C PRO A 91 3.60 -2.95 34.29
N ASP A 92 4.76 -3.41 33.83
CA ASP A 92 6.06 -3.28 34.51
C ASP A 92 6.99 -2.24 33.87
N TYR A 93 6.45 -1.35 33.02
CA TYR A 93 7.24 -0.27 32.42
C TYR A 93 7.90 0.59 33.50
N ASN A 94 9.15 0.96 33.25
CA ASN A 94 9.86 1.97 34.02
C ASN A 94 10.86 2.70 33.14
N GLU A 95 11.17 3.93 33.50
CA GLU A 95 12.00 4.82 32.68
C GLU A 95 13.47 4.37 32.60
N GLU A 96 13.99 3.69 33.63
CA GLU A 96 15.37 3.17 33.64
C GLU A 96 15.59 2.11 32.55
N GLU A 97 14.57 1.30 32.29
CA GLU A 97 14.55 0.25 31.27
C GLU A 97 13.89 0.69 29.96
N ARG A 98 13.62 1.99 29.75
CA ARG A 98 12.89 2.50 28.57
C ARG A 98 13.41 1.95 27.24
N ASN A 99 14.72 1.87 27.06
CA ASN A 99 15.32 1.36 25.82
C ASN A 99 15.09 -0.14 25.61
N ILE A 100 14.93 -0.93 26.67
CA ILE A 100 14.62 -2.35 26.57
C ILE A 100 13.19 -2.52 26.05
N PHE A 101 12.24 -1.79 26.67
CA PHE A 101 10.85 -1.79 26.24
C PHE A 101 10.72 -1.30 24.81
N LEU A 102 11.23 -0.11 24.49
CA LEU A 102 11.11 0.50 23.17
C LEU A 102 11.69 -0.39 22.06
N ASN A 103 12.91 -0.91 22.23
CA ASN A 103 13.52 -1.78 21.22
C ASN A 103 12.78 -3.13 21.11
N GLY A 104 12.34 -3.71 22.23
CA GLY A 104 11.50 -4.90 22.22
C GLY A 104 10.17 -4.67 21.50
N THR A 105 9.55 -3.50 21.68
CA THR A 105 8.33 -3.10 20.97
C THR A 105 8.55 -3.05 19.46
N TYR A 106 9.64 -2.43 18.97
CA TYR A 106 9.95 -2.40 17.55
C TYR A 106 10.08 -3.82 16.96
N ILE A 107 10.83 -4.71 17.63
CA ILE A 107 11.00 -6.10 17.19
C ILE A 107 9.66 -6.85 17.16
N VAL A 108 8.81 -6.65 18.17
CA VAL A 108 7.48 -7.26 18.22
C VAL A 108 6.57 -6.74 17.11
N ILE A 109 6.59 -5.45 16.83
CA ILE A 109 5.78 -4.86 15.76
C ILE A 109 6.24 -5.38 14.39
N ASP A 110 7.54 -5.40 14.10
CA ASP A 110 8.07 -6.02 12.89
C ASP A 110 7.61 -7.48 12.75
N SER A 111 7.62 -8.22 13.86
CA SER A 111 7.15 -9.61 13.89
C SER A 111 5.64 -9.75 13.68
N LEU A 112 4.82 -8.75 14.07
CA LEU A 112 3.36 -8.78 13.93
C LEU A 112 2.90 -8.41 12.52
N ILE A 113 3.42 -7.31 11.98
CA ILE A 113 2.90 -6.66 10.76
C ILE A 113 3.92 -6.60 9.62
N GLY A 114 5.17 -7.01 9.88
CA GLY A 114 6.29 -6.90 8.95
C GLY A 114 6.96 -5.53 9.00
N GLU A 115 8.26 -5.50 8.73
CA GLU A 115 9.09 -4.30 8.73
C GLU A 115 8.50 -3.20 7.83
N GLN A 116 8.00 -3.58 6.65
CA GLN A 116 7.47 -2.60 5.71
C GLN A 116 6.23 -1.88 6.26
N SER A 117 5.31 -2.61 6.89
CA SER A 117 4.12 -2.00 7.49
C SER A 117 4.52 -1.18 8.71
N ALA A 118 5.43 -1.67 9.55
CA ALA A 118 5.92 -0.94 10.71
C ALA A 118 6.51 0.44 10.35
N VAL A 119 7.31 0.52 9.28
CA VAL A 119 7.94 1.78 8.85
C VAL A 119 7.01 2.70 8.06
N LEU A 120 6.14 2.13 7.22
CA LEU A 120 5.32 2.93 6.30
C LEU A 120 3.95 3.31 6.87
N ASP A 121 3.43 2.55 7.84
CA ASP A 121 2.09 2.76 8.37
C ASP A 121 2.07 3.37 9.78
N ILE A 122 3.15 3.26 10.58
CA ILE A 122 3.21 3.83 11.94
C ILE A 122 4.09 5.08 11.92
N ASP A 123 3.48 6.24 12.15
CA ASP A 123 4.16 7.54 12.10
C ASP A 123 4.78 7.93 13.45
N TYR A 124 4.21 7.44 14.56
CA TYR A 124 4.69 7.74 15.89
C TYR A 124 4.52 6.54 16.83
N LEU A 125 5.56 6.25 17.60
CA LEU A 125 5.58 5.16 18.56
C LEU A 125 6.22 5.63 19.86
N GLU A 126 5.55 5.34 20.97
CA GLU A 126 6.12 5.47 22.30
C GLU A 126 5.73 4.28 23.18
N VAL A 127 6.43 4.15 24.31
CA VAL A 127 6.17 3.12 25.31
C VAL A 127 5.90 3.77 26.65
N ASP A 128 4.98 3.21 27.43
CA ASP A 128 4.62 3.74 28.75
C ASP A 128 4.08 2.64 29.68
N VAL A 129 3.77 3.00 30.92
CA VAL A 129 3.02 2.16 31.84
C VAL A 129 1.56 2.04 31.40
N VAL A 130 0.91 0.94 31.76
CA VAL A 130 -0.54 0.80 31.57
C VAL A 130 -1.27 1.93 32.30
N PRO A 131 -2.20 2.66 31.62
CA PRO A 131 -2.98 3.71 32.25
C PRO A 131 -3.75 3.22 33.48
N GLU A 132 -3.87 4.05 34.51
CA GLU A 132 -4.59 3.69 35.75
C GLU A 132 -6.08 3.39 35.50
N ASP A 133 -6.64 3.96 34.43
CA ASP A 133 -8.04 3.80 34.00
C ASP A 133 -8.28 2.63 33.04
N ALA A 134 -7.28 1.78 32.79
CA ALA A 134 -7.41 0.60 31.92
C ALA A 134 -8.45 -0.44 32.38
N GLY A 135 -8.97 -0.31 33.61
CA GLY A 135 -10.13 -1.10 34.07
C GLY A 135 -11.49 -0.53 33.64
N GLU A 136 -11.54 0.71 33.19
CA GLU A 136 -12.75 1.43 32.76
C GLU A 136 -12.81 1.59 31.23
N GLU A 137 -11.66 1.73 30.55
CA GLU A 137 -11.55 1.74 29.09
C GLU A 137 -11.03 0.41 28.52
N GLU A 138 -11.67 -0.09 27.46
CA GLU A 138 -11.24 -1.31 26.77
C GLU A 138 -10.13 -0.98 25.76
N TYR A 139 -8.88 -1.01 26.22
CA TYR A 139 -7.72 -0.82 25.35
C TYR A 139 -7.44 -2.07 24.50
N PRO A 140 -7.12 -1.91 23.19
CA PRO A 140 -6.82 -3.02 22.32
C PRO A 140 -5.48 -3.69 22.68
N MET A 141 -5.41 -5.01 22.44
CA MET A 141 -4.17 -5.77 22.51
C MET A 141 -3.30 -5.48 21.28
N LEU A 142 -1.98 -5.51 21.46
CA LEU A 142 -1.02 -5.24 20.38
C LEU A 142 -1.16 -6.24 19.23
N SER A 143 -1.62 -7.48 19.49
CA SER A 143 -1.96 -8.47 18.45
C SER A 143 -3.00 -7.97 17.44
N SER A 144 -3.83 -6.98 17.80
CA SER A 144 -4.83 -6.36 16.92
C SER A 144 -4.31 -5.16 16.11
N LEU A 145 -3.04 -4.75 16.26
CA LEU A 145 -2.47 -3.58 15.57
C LEU A 145 -2.63 -3.64 14.05
N GLY A 146 -2.42 -4.82 13.45
CA GLY A 146 -2.61 -5.00 12.01
C GLY A 146 -4.06 -4.74 11.55
N GLN A 147 -5.05 -5.00 12.41
CA GLN A 147 -6.46 -4.70 12.12
C GLN A 147 -6.71 -3.19 12.16
N LEU A 148 -6.18 -2.47 13.15
CA LEU A 148 -6.27 -1.01 13.21
C LEU A 148 -5.66 -0.36 11.95
N ILE A 149 -4.49 -0.83 11.52
CA ILE A 149 -3.83 -0.33 10.29
C ILE A 149 -4.73 -0.58 9.08
N LYS A 150 -5.32 -1.77 8.95
CA LYS A 150 -6.26 -2.09 7.87
C LYS A 150 -7.50 -1.19 7.89
N GLU A 151 -8.09 -0.96 9.05
CA GLU A 151 -9.26 -0.08 9.21
C GLU A 151 -8.92 1.36 8.84
N ARG A 152 -7.76 1.85 9.28
CA ARG A 152 -7.25 3.17 8.89
C ARG A 152 -7.02 3.27 7.38
N LYS A 153 -6.51 2.21 6.74
CA LYS A 153 -6.40 2.13 5.27
C LYS A 153 -7.77 2.08 4.59
N HIS A 154 -8.75 1.37 5.14
CA HIS A 154 -10.12 1.35 4.61
C HIS A 154 -10.81 2.70 4.70
N LEU A 155 -10.58 3.48 5.77
CA LEU A 155 -11.08 4.86 5.87
C LEU A 155 -10.55 5.76 4.76
N LYS A 156 -9.43 5.41 4.13
CA LYS A 156 -8.87 6.11 2.98
C LYS A 156 -9.63 5.78 1.68
N TYR A 157 -10.52 4.78 1.63
CA TYR A 157 -11.38 4.56 0.47
C TYR A 157 -12.73 5.24 0.71
N PRO A 158 -13.11 6.24 -0.12
CA PRO A 158 -14.40 6.88 0.04
C PRO A 158 -15.53 5.95 -0.42
N ILE A 159 -16.74 6.16 0.09
CA ILE A 159 -17.95 5.50 -0.46
C ILE A 159 -18.08 5.92 -1.92
N GLU A 160 -18.11 4.93 -2.82
CA GLU A 160 -18.06 5.18 -4.26
C GLU A 160 -19.31 5.88 -4.77
N ARG A 161 -19.08 6.90 -5.59
CA ARG A 161 -20.12 7.67 -6.30
C ARG A 161 -19.68 7.91 -7.74
N PHE A 162 -19.69 6.83 -8.52
CA PHE A 162 -19.38 6.90 -9.94
C PHE A 162 -20.49 7.61 -10.74
N GLN A 163 -20.09 8.50 -11.63
CA GLN A 163 -20.97 9.06 -12.67
C GLN A 163 -20.32 8.92 -14.03
N VAL A 164 -21.17 8.84 -15.07
CA VAL A 164 -20.75 8.81 -16.46
C VAL A 164 -21.16 10.11 -17.12
N VAL A 165 -20.20 10.77 -17.77
CA VAL A 165 -20.42 12.04 -18.46
C VAL A 165 -19.92 11.95 -19.88
N GLU A 166 -20.71 12.54 -20.76
CA GLU A 166 -20.44 12.63 -22.19
C GLU A 166 -19.91 14.02 -22.51
N SER A 167 -18.78 14.08 -23.20
CA SER A 167 -18.17 15.33 -23.67
C SER A 167 -17.69 15.16 -25.11
N THR A 168 -17.19 16.21 -25.74
CA THR A 168 -16.66 16.18 -27.10
C THR A 168 -15.29 16.82 -27.14
N ASP A 169 -14.31 16.15 -27.76
CA ASP A 169 -12.96 16.68 -27.92
C ASP A 169 -12.90 17.82 -28.94
N SER A 170 -11.74 18.49 -29.05
CA SER A 170 -11.53 19.57 -30.02
C SER A 170 -11.70 19.14 -31.49
N ASN A 171 -11.63 17.85 -31.78
CA ASN A 171 -11.77 17.28 -33.12
C ASN A 171 -13.20 16.79 -33.41
N GLY A 172 -14.13 16.92 -32.45
CA GLY A 172 -15.52 16.50 -32.59
C GLY A 172 -15.78 15.04 -32.20
N TYR A 173 -14.79 14.32 -31.66
CA TYR A 173 -15.00 12.95 -31.18
C TYR A 173 -15.67 12.94 -29.81
N LEU A 174 -16.67 12.08 -29.67
CA LEU A 174 -17.35 11.86 -28.40
C LEU A 174 -16.37 11.23 -27.38
N ILE A 175 -16.38 11.75 -26.15
CA ILE A 175 -15.60 11.24 -25.01
C ILE A 175 -16.58 10.76 -23.94
N PHE A 176 -16.28 9.59 -23.36
CA PHE A 176 -16.96 9.11 -22.16
C PHE A 176 -16.05 9.16 -20.96
N ILE A 177 -16.41 9.95 -19.95
CA ILE A 177 -15.72 10.02 -18.66
C ILE A 177 -16.55 9.21 -17.66
N THR A 178 -15.94 8.27 -16.97
CA THR A 178 -16.54 7.58 -15.82
C THR A 178 -15.65 7.84 -14.62
N ALA A 179 -16.10 8.66 -13.67
CA ALA A 179 -15.27 9.08 -12.54
C ALA A 179 -16.00 8.97 -11.21
N ASN A 180 -15.25 8.72 -10.14
CA ASN A 180 -15.75 8.61 -8.78
C ASN A 180 -15.75 9.98 -8.09
N PHE A 181 -16.93 10.57 -7.98
CA PHE A 181 -17.08 11.93 -7.47
C PHE A 181 -16.88 12.07 -5.97
N SER A 182 -16.72 10.96 -5.25
CA SER A 182 -16.35 11.01 -3.85
C SER A 182 -14.93 11.56 -3.65
N TYR A 183 -14.11 11.64 -4.71
CA TYR A 183 -12.77 12.22 -4.66
C TYR A 183 -12.70 13.75 -4.73
N LEU A 184 -13.81 14.45 -5.00
CA LEU A 184 -13.83 15.92 -5.02
C LEU A 184 -13.37 16.52 -3.68
N ASP A 185 -13.96 16.04 -2.59
CA ASP A 185 -13.71 16.49 -1.21
C ASP A 185 -12.86 15.49 -0.41
N TYR A 186 -12.04 14.70 -1.11
CA TYR A 186 -11.22 13.68 -0.47
C TYR A 186 -10.18 14.29 0.47
N LYS A 187 -10.23 13.89 1.75
CA LYS A 187 -9.40 14.47 2.81
C LYS A 187 -7.95 13.97 2.86
N TYR A 188 -7.64 12.85 2.22
CA TYR A 188 -6.34 12.19 2.32
C TYR A 188 -5.47 12.34 1.06
N LYS A 189 -5.69 13.40 0.25
CA LYS A 189 -4.95 13.59 -1.02
C LYS A 189 -3.43 13.61 -0.85
N SER A 190 -2.93 14.20 0.23
CA SER A 190 -1.50 14.30 0.58
C SER A 190 -0.81 12.94 0.71
N GLU A 191 -1.55 11.90 1.08
CA GLU A 191 -1.03 10.54 1.25
C GLU A 191 -0.88 9.78 -0.06
N PHE A 192 -1.48 10.26 -1.15
CA PHE A 192 -1.41 9.67 -2.48
C PHE A 192 -0.87 10.67 -3.51
N PRO A 193 0.40 11.10 -3.36
CA PRO A 193 0.94 12.23 -4.12
C PRO A 193 1.35 11.86 -5.55
N TRP A 194 1.13 10.61 -5.98
CA TRP A 194 1.55 10.12 -7.29
C TRP A 194 0.35 9.81 -8.16
N LEU A 195 0.23 10.48 -9.29
CA LEU A 195 -0.69 10.15 -10.36
C LEU A 195 -0.11 8.98 -11.16
N LEU A 196 -0.87 7.89 -11.26
CA LEU A 196 -0.68 6.84 -12.26
C LEU A 196 -1.73 7.02 -13.36
N LEU A 197 -1.25 7.20 -14.58
CA LEU A 197 -2.05 7.21 -15.80
C LEU A 197 -1.70 5.97 -16.63
N ILE A 198 -2.68 5.12 -16.90
CA ILE A 198 -2.53 3.97 -17.81
C ILE A 198 -3.34 4.25 -19.07
N THR A 199 -2.75 4.04 -20.24
CA THR A 199 -3.40 4.18 -21.54
C THR A 199 -3.47 2.82 -22.24
N LEU A 200 -4.68 2.41 -22.59
CA LEU A 200 -5.01 1.20 -23.31
C LEU A 200 -5.45 1.57 -24.75
N PRO A 201 -4.90 0.95 -25.80
CA PRO A 201 -5.44 1.08 -27.13
C PRO A 201 -6.78 0.35 -27.23
N VAL A 202 -7.73 0.92 -27.97
CA VAL A 202 -8.97 0.25 -28.36
C VAL A 202 -8.73 -0.36 -29.76
N LEU A 203 -8.82 -1.69 -29.86
CA LEU A 203 -8.44 -2.43 -31.06
C LEU A 203 -9.58 -2.54 -32.07
N GLN A 204 -10.82 -2.67 -31.58
CA GLN A 204 -12.02 -2.71 -32.42
C GLN A 204 -13.00 -1.63 -31.98
N TYR A 205 -13.32 -0.70 -32.88
CA TYR A 205 -14.06 0.50 -32.51
C TYR A 205 -15.07 0.97 -33.55
N ASN A 206 -16.05 1.76 -33.09
CA ASN A 206 -17.00 2.48 -33.93
C ASN A 206 -16.39 3.77 -34.53
N GLU A 207 -17.21 4.57 -35.22
CA GLU A 207 -16.79 5.83 -35.85
C GLU A 207 -16.21 6.86 -34.87
N ASN A 208 -16.63 6.80 -33.58
CA ASN A 208 -16.10 7.64 -32.51
C ASN A 208 -14.87 7.04 -31.81
N GLY A 209 -14.34 5.91 -32.29
CA GLY A 209 -13.18 5.26 -31.70
C GLY A 209 -13.46 4.51 -30.40
N HIS A 210 -14.74 4.28 -30.06
CA HIS A 210 -15.14 3.57 -28.84
C HIS A 210 -15.25 2.07 -29.07
N PRO A 211 -14.95 1.23 -28.05
CA PRO A 211 -14.94 -0.22 -28.18
C PRO A 211 -16.32 -0.78 -28.58
N ILE A 212 -16.31 -1.83 -29.40
CA ILE A 212 -17.52 -2.51 -29.87
C ILE A 212 -17.43 -4.02 -29.66
N GLY A 213 -18.57 -4.68 -29.44
CA GLY A 213 -18.64 -6.14 -29.26
C GLY A 213 -17.72 -6.63 -28.13
N GLU A 214 -17.00 -7.71 -28.40
CA GLU A 214 -16.09 -8.37 -27.44
C GLU A 214 -14.92 -7.48 -26.98
N GLU A 215 -14.58 -6.42 -27.72
CA GLU A 215 -13.50 -5.50 -27.34
C GLU A 215 -13.80 -4.75 -26.03
N ALA A 216 -15.07 -4.43 -25.78
CA ALA A 216 -15.45 -3.75 -24.54
C ALA A 216 -15.23 -4.65 -23.31
N GLU A 217 -15.52 -5.93 -23.46
CA GLU A 217 -15.31 -6.95 -22.41
C GLU A 217 -13.82 -7.20 -22.20
N ALA A 218 -13.04 -7.35 -23.28
CA ALA A 218 -11.59 -7.53 -23.21
C ALA A 218 -10.89 -6.35 -22.51
N LEU A 219 -11.32 -5.11 -22.76
CA LEU A 219 -10.79 -3.94 -22.04
C LEU A 219 -11.11 -3.97 -20.55
N ASN A 220 -12.32 -4.38 -20.17
CA ASN A 220 -12.71 -4.45 -18.76
C ASN A 220 -11.96 -5.57 -18.02
N LEU A 221 -11.77 -6.73 -18.66
CA LEU A 221 -10.98 -7.83 -18.08
C LEU A 221 -9.53 -7.40 -17.86
N PHE A 222 -8.94 -6.71 -18.83
CA PHE A 222 -7.58 -6.20 -18.69
C PHE A 222 -7.47 -5.08 -17.64
N GLU A 223 -8.48 -4.23 -17.52
CA GLU A 223 -8.59 -3.23 -16.44
C GLU A 223 -8.61 -3.91 -15.05
N SER A 224 -9.41 -4.97 -14.88
CA SER A 224 -9.43 -5.76 -13.63
C SER A 224 -8.11 -6.47 -13.34
N PHE A 225 -7.42 -6.96 -14.37
CA PHE A 225 -6.07 -7.53 -14.23
C PHE A 225 -5.08 -6.47 -13.70
N LEU A 226 -5.05 -5.29 -14.33
CA LEU A 226 -4.18 -4.20 -13.90
C LEU A 226 -4.50 -3.74 -12.46
N GLU A 227 -5.77 -3.69 -12.09
CA GLU A 227 -6.18 -3.35 -10.72
C GLU A 227 -5.64 -4.34 -9.67
N GLN A 228 -5.63 -5.64 -9.99
CA GLN A 228 -5.03 -6.65 -9.12
C GLN A 228 -3.52 -6.44 -8.98
N GLU A 229 -2.83 -6.14 -10.07
CA GLU A 229 -1.39 -5.86 -10.06
C GLU A 229 -1.04 -4.58 -9.29
N ILE A 230 -1.88 -3.55 -9.41
CA ILE A 230 -1.72 -2.28 -8.68
C ILE A 230 -1.96 -2.51 -7.17
N SER A 231 -3.05 -3.18 -6.80
CA SER A 231 -3.41 -3.42 -5.40
C SER A 231 -2.46 -4.39 -4.68
N ALA A 232 -1.79 -5.28 -5.42
CA ALA A 232 -0.73 -6.14 -4.89
C ALA A 232 0.57 -5.39 -4.58
N THR A 233 0.78 -4.21 -5.18
CA THR A 233 2.04 -3.46 -5.08
C THR A 233 1.95 -2.22 -4.18
N CYS A 234 0.79 -1.57 -4.13
CA CYS A 234 0.61 -0.33 -3.38
C CYS A 234 -0.87 -0.09 -3.02
N ILE A 235 -1.11 0.98 -2.25
CA ILE A 235 -2.48 1.47 -2.01
C ILE A 235 -2.78 2.50 -3.11
N ALA A 236 -3.84 2.24 -3.87
CA ALA A 236 -4.27 3.08 -4.98
C ALA A 236 -5.71 3.53 -4.83
N GLN A 237 -5.97 4.81 -5.16
CA GLN A 237 -7.28 5.42 -5.27
C GLN A 237 -7.66 5.47 -6.75
N TYR A 238 -8.58 4.60 -7.19
CA TYR A 238 -9.07 4.62 -8.56
C TYR A 238 -10.04 5.79 -8.76
N ILE A 239 -9.58 6.81 -9.50
CA ILE A 239 -10.36 8.03 -9.76
C ILE A 239 -11.41 7.77 -10.81
N GLY A 240 -11.06 6.99 -11.84
CA GLY A 240 -11.94 6.68 -12.94
C GLY A 240 -11.22 6.44 -14.24
N ARG A 241 -11.98 6.46 -15.33
CA ARG A 241 -11.52 6.24 -16.68
C ARG A 241 -12.10 7.22 -17.67
N VAL A 242 -11.37 7.45 -18.74
CA VAL A 242 -11.79 8.27 -19.88
C VAL A 242 -11.64 7.43 -21.15
N THR A 243 -12.71 7.26 -21.91
CA THR A 243 -12.66 6.62 -23.23
C THR A 243 -12.68 7.71 -24.30
N LEU A 244 -11.53 7.86 -24.97
CA LEU A 244 -11.31 8.81 -26.06
C LEU A 244 -11.28 8.08 -27.40
N TYR A 245 -11.01 8.82 -28.47
CA TYR A 245 -10.84 8.24 -29.81
C TYR A 245 -9.74 7.17 -29.84
N LYS A 246 -10.15 5.90 -29.98
CA LYS A 246 -9.30 4.71 -30.09
C LYS A 246 -8.42 4.40 -28.88
N LYS A 247 -8.69 5.01 -27.72
CA LYS A 247 -7.95 4.71 -26.48
C LYS A 247 -8.83 4.86 -25.24
N ARG A 248 -8.46 4.14 -24.18
CA ARG A 248 -9.01 4.30 -22.83
C ARG A 248 -7.88 4.66 -21.89
N GLU A 249 -8.10 5.66 -21.07
CA GLU A 249 -7.17 6.11 -20.03
C GLU A 249 -7.76 5.79 -18.65
N LEU A 250 -6.95 5.21 -17.77
CA LEU A 250 -7.29 4.89 -16.39
C LEU A 250 -6.47 5.80 -15.47
N TYR A 251 -7.14 6.38 -14.49
CA TYR A 251 -6.56 7.37 -13.58
C TYR A 251 -6.59 6.86 -12.15
N TYR A 252 -5.40 6.78 -11.55
CA TYR A 252 -5.22 6.39 -10.15
C TYR A 252 -4.35 7.42 -9.43
N HIS A 253 -4.59 7.60 -8.13
CA HIS A 253 -3.63 8.22 -7.22
C HIS A 253 -3.07 7.17 -6.26
N VAL A 254 -1.75 7.03 -6.18
CA VAL A 254 -1.08 5.98 -5.41
C VAL A 254 -0.20 6.56 -4.32
N ASN A 255 -0.07 5.83 -3.22
CA ASN A 255 0.73 6.25 -2.06
C ASN A 255 2.24 6.15 -2.33
N THR A 256 2.65 5.17 -3.13
CA THR A 256 4.04 4.96 -3.53
C THR A 256 4.12 4.47 -4.98
N PRO A 257 5.10 4.95 -5.78
CA PRO A 257 5.21 4.57 -7.18
C PRO A 257 6.19 3.42 -7.44
N TYR A 258 7.07 3.07 -6.49
CA TYR A 258 8.30 2.32 -6.80
C TYR A 258 8.04 0.87 -7.24
N ALA A 259 7.56 0.03 -6.32
CA ALA A 259 7.19 -1.36 -6.63
C ALA A 259 6.15 -1.46 -7.76
N LEU A 260 5.24 -0.49 -7.83
CA LEU A 260 4.26 -0.38 -8.91
C LEU A 260 4.92 -0.12 -10.27
N SER A 261 5.86 0.83 -10.35
CA SER A 261 6.55 1.19 -11.60
C SER A 261 7.28 -0.01 -12.17
N ASP A 262 7.99 -0.76 -11.34
CA ASP A 262 8.76 -1.92 -11.78
C ASP A 262 7.84 -3.06 -12.16
N ARG A 263 6.76 -3.29 -11.41
CA ARG A 263 5.76 -4.27 -11.80
C ARG A 263 5.15 -3.95 -13.18
N LEU A 264 4.74 -2.71 -13.43
CA LEU A 264 4.18 -2.32 -14.72
C LEU A 264 5.22 -2.44 -15.85
N LYS A 265 6.50 -2.13 -15.62
CA LYS A 265 7.58 -2.38 -16.61
C LYS A 265 7.75 -3.87 -16.90
N GLN A 266 7.73 -4.72 -15.87
CA GLN A 266 7.83 -6.17 -16.04
C GLN A 266 6.68 -6.70 -16.90
N LEU A 267 5.44 -6.25 -16.66
CA LEU A 267 4.27 -6.61 -17.47
C LEU A 267 4.49 -6.26 -18.95
N LEU A 268 5.05 -5.07 -19.26
CA LEU A 268 5.35 -4.68 -20.64
C LEU A 268 6.37 -5.58 -21.36
N HIS A 269 7.15 -6.37 -20.61
CA HIS A 269 8.12 -7.32 -21.15
C HIS A 269 7.61 -8.77 -21.17
N GLN A 270 6.41 -9.04 -20.64
CA GLN A 270 5.81 -10.38 -20.65
C GLN A 270 5.29 -10.74 -22.05
N SER A 271 5.71 -11.89 -22.55
CA SER A 271 5.36 -12.37 -23.90
C SER A 271 3.91 -12.82 -24.05
N ASP A 272 3.26 -13.14 -22.93
CA ASP A 272 1.90 -13.66 -22.81
C ASP A 272 0.89 -12.59 -22.38
N LEU A 273 1.32 -11.32 -22.32
CA LEU A 273 0.42 -10.21 -22.00
C LEU A 273 -0.67 -10.10 -23.08
N GLU A 274 -1.93 -10.19 -22.64
CA GLU A 274 -3.08 -10.24 -23.56
C GLU A 274 -3.29 -8.94 -24.36
N ARG A 275 -2.76 -7.81 -23.87
CA ARG A 275 -2.99 -6.48 -24.44
C ARG A 275 -1.83 -5.53 -24.16
N ASP A 276 -1.45 -4.77 -25.18
CA ASP A 276 -0.51 -3.66 -25.04
C ASP A 276 -1.08 -2.52 -24.19
N PHE A 277 -0.23 -1.88 -23.41
CA PHE A 277 -0.55 -0.62 -22.74
C PHE A 277 0.68 0.27 -22.62
N SER A 278 0.45 1.53 -22.26
CA SER A 278 1.52 2.42 -21.80
C SER A 278 1.10 3.04 -20.48
N PHE A 279 2.06 3.44 -19.65
CA PHE A 279 1.74 4.11 -18.40
C PHE A 279 2.68 5.28 -18.13
N LYS A 280 2.23 6.19 -17.28
CA LYS A 280 2.97 7.35 -16.80
C LYS A 280 2.73 7.46 -15.30
N ILE A 281 3.80 7.65 -14.53
CA ILE A 281 3.71 7.96 -13.10
C ILE A 281 4.35 9.32 -12.86
N GLU A 282 3.60 10.25 -12.27
CA GLU A 282 4.07 11.61 -12.00
C GLU A 282 3.65 12.06 -10.61
N LYS A 283 4.45 12.94 -10.01
CA LYS A 283 4.09 13.56 -8.75
C LYS A 283 3.02 14.64 -8.99
N ASP A 284 1.84 14.47 -8.38
CA ASP A 284 0.69 15.37 -8.43
C ASP A 284 0.05 15.46 -7.02
N GLU A 285 0.75 16.12 -6.09
CA GLU A 285 0.32 16.28 -4.68
C GLU A 285 -1.02 16.98 -4.54
N GLU A 286 -1.35 17.87 -5.48
CA GLU A 286 -2.60 18.65 -5.47
C GLU A 286 -3.74 17.97 -6.24
N TRP A 287 -3.51 16.77 -6.80
CA TRP A 287 -4.48 16.01 -7.59
C TRP A 287 -5.11 16.86 -8.70
N LYS A 288 -4.29 17.64 -9.41
CA LYS A 288 -4.74 18.55 -10.48
C LYS A 288 -5.44 17.81 -11.59
N MET A 289 -4.88 16.68 -12.02
CA MET A 289 -5.42 15.91 -13.13
C MET A 289 -6.76 15.26 -12.75
N ALA A 290 -6.81 14.62 -11.58
CA ALA A 290 -8.05 14.04 -11.05
C ALA A 290 -9.14 15.10 -10.90
N THR A 291 -8.79 16.31 -10.41
CA THR A 291 -9.74 17.41 -10.28
C THR A 291 -10.26 17.92 -11.63
N SER A 292 -9.44 17.91 -12.68
CA SER A 292 -9.89 18.27 -14.04
C SER A 292 -10.95 17.30 -14.53
N ILE A 293 -10.70 16.00 -14.41
CA ILE A 293 -11.61 14.93 -14.85
C ILE A 293 -12.93 15.00 -14.08
N LEU A 294 -12.87 15.21 -12.76
CA LEU A 294 -14.04 15.29 -11.89
C LEU A 294 -14.87 16.58 -12.07
N ARG A 295 -14.35 17.59 -12.78
CA ARG A 295 -15.06 18.83 -13.10
C ARG A 295 -15.61 18.86 -14.52
N GLU A 296 -14.99 18.10 -15.42
CA GLU A 296 -15.50 17.86 -16.78
C GLU A 296 -16.60 16.81 -16.79
N ALA A 297 -16.58 15.92 -15.80
CA ALA A 297 -17.69 15.05 -15.43
C ALA A 297 -18.72 15.83 -14.59
#